data_AF-A0A8C9P137-F1
#
_entry.id   AF-A0A8C9P137-F1
#
_cell.length_a   1.000
_cell.length_b   1.000
_cell.length_c   1.000
_cell.angle_alpha   90.00
_cell.angle_beta   90.00
_cell.angle_gamma   90.00
#
_symmetry.space_group_name_H-M   'P 1'
#
loop_
_entity.id
_entity.type
_entity.pdbx_description
1 polymer ?
#
loop_
_entity_poly.entity_id
_entity_poly.type
_entity_poly.pdbx_seq_one_letter_code
_entity_poly.pdbx_strand_id
1 'polypeptide(L)'
;MRDEIAVAVFFVTRLVKEHEKLSKQQIEKFAEKLMIILFETYRGHWHPGCPSKGQAFRCIRINNQNKDPILERACAESNVNFSHLGLPKELTLWVDPFEVCCRYGEKNHPFIIASFKGRWEEWELSQQISYAVNKATLDYSSGTSSDEESCSKEPRIIPKVSNPKSIYQVKFFCVLFFYSISREAVFTFK
;
A
#
# COMPACT_ATOMS: atom_id res chain seq x y z
N MET A 1 2.00 -2.46 -0.94
CA MET A 1 1.39 -1.42 -0.08
C MET A 1 2.16 -0.11 -0.09
N ARG A 2 3.45 -0.08 0.32
CA ARG A 2 4.17 1.19 0.52
C ARG A 2 4.24 2.04 -0.75
N ASP A 3 4.61 1.43 -1.86
CA ASP A 3 4.80 2.13 -3.14
C ASP A 3 3.46 2.62 -3.71
N GLU A 4 2.42 1.79 -3.59
CA GLU A 4 1.07 2.11 -4.03
C GLU A 4 0.47 3.28 -3.23
N ILE A 5 0.63 3.28 -1.90
CA ILE A 5 0.24 4.42 -1.06
C ILE A 5 1.03 5.67 -1.45
N ALA A 6 2.34 5.55 -1.66
CA ALA A 6 3.15 6.71 -2.02
C ALA A 6 2.77 7.31 -3.38
N VAL A 7 2.45 6.46 -4.37
CA VAL A 7 1.91 6.91 -5.66
C VAL A 7 0.58 7.64 -5.46
N ALA A 8 -0.31 7.10 -4.63
CA ALA A 8 -1.58 7.75 -4.33
C ALA A 8 -1.40 9.12 -3.66
N VAL A 9 -0.53 9.22 -2.64
CA VAL A 9 -0.20 10.48 -1.96
C VAL A 9 0.43 11.47 -2.94
N PHE A 10 1.38 11.03 -3.77
CA PHE A 10 2.00 11.86 -4.79
C PHE A 10 0.97 12.40 -5.80
N PHE A 11 0.07 11.54 -6.27
CA PHE A 11 -0.99 11.94 -7.19
C PHE A 11 -1.92 13.00 -6.59
N VAL A 12 -2.42 12.78 -5.37
CA VAL A 12 -3.29 13.74 -4.67
C VAL A 12 -2.55 15.05 -4.41
N THR A 13 -1.31 15.01 -3.92
CA THR A 13 -0.53 16.21 -3.63
C THR A 13 -0.18 17.01 -4.88
N ARG A 14 -0.03 16.36 -6.05
CA ARG A 14 0.11 17.05 -7.33
C ARG A 14 -1.12 17.88 -7.66
N LEU A 15 -2.32 17.30 -7.53
CA LEU A 15 -3.59 18.02 -7.74
C LEU A 15 -3.73 19.22 -6.78
N VAL A 16 -3.36 19.02 -5.51
CA VAL A 16 -3.37 20.10 -4.51
C VAL A 16 -2.42 21.24 -4.88
N LYS A 17 -1.22 20.90 -5.38
CA LYS A 17 -0.23 21.88 -5.81
C LYS A 17 -0.72 22.70 -7.01
N GLU A 18 -1.39 22.07 -7.98
CA GLU A 18 -1.96 22.72 -9.17
C GLU A 18 -3.05 23.75 -8.81
N HIS A 19 -3.68 23.65 -7.64
CA HIS A 19 -4.71 24.60 -7.20
C HIS A 19 -4.15 25.90 -6.57
N GLU A 20 -2.85 25.93 -6.23
CA GLU A 20 -2.12 27.13 -5.78
C GLU A 20 -2.71 27.88 -4.56
N LYS A 21 -3.54 27.22 -3.73
CA LYS A 21 -4.12 27.81 -2.50
C LYS A 21 -3.35 27.53 -1.22
N LEU A 22 -2.41 26.58 -1.24
CA LEU A 22 -1.67 26.15 -0.07
C LEU A 22 -0.17 26.41 -0.24
N SER A 23 0.51 26.77 0.85
CA SER A 23 1.96 26.89 0.85
C SER A 23 2.63 25.52 0.71
N LYS A 24 3.89 25.51 0.26
CA LYS A 24 4.70 24.29 0.17
C LYS A 24 4.70 23.50 1.49
N GLN A 25 4.88 24.19 2.62
CA GLN A 25 4.91 23.57 3.94
C GLN A 25 3.55 22.94 4.32
N GLN A 26 2.43 23.58 3.96
CA GLN A 26 1.10 23.02 4.18
C GLN A 26 0.89 21.75 3.34
N ILE A 27 1.31 21.77 2.08
CA ILE A 27 1.23 20.61 1.18
C ILE A 27 2.08 19.44 1.71
N GLU A 28 3.31 19.71 2.15
CA GLU A 28 4.20 18.69 2.73
C GLU A 28 3.60 18.07 3.99
N LYS A 29 3.08 18.90 4.90
CA LYS A 29 2.42 18.41 6.12
C LYS A 29 1.16 17.60 5.82
N PHE A 30 0.35 18.03 4.85
CA PHE A 30 -0.81 17.27 4.39
C PHE A 30 -0.41 15.92 3.79
N ALA A 31 0.63 15.89 2.95
CA ALA A 31 1.17 14.67 2.34
C ALA A 31 1.63 13.66 3.39
N GLU A 32 2.38 14.13 4.40
CA GLU A 32 2.85 13.32 5.52
C GLU A 32 1.66 12.71 6.29
N LYS A 33 0.67 13.53 6.62
CA LYS A 33 -0.53 13.06 7.33
C LYS A 33 -1.34 12.06 6.52
N LEU A 34 -1.55 12.31 5.24
CA LEU A 34 -2.26 11.40 4.36
C LEU A 34 -1.54 10.05 4.27
N MET A 35 -0.22 10.04 4.11
CA MET A 35 0.59 8.83 4.09
C MET A 35 0.41 7.98 5.36
N ILE A 36 0.52 8.60 6.54
CA ILE A 36 0.37 7.92 7.83
C ILE A 36 -1.03 7.31 7.95
N ILE A 37 -2.07 8.11 7.67
CA ILE A 37 -3.47 7.67 7.79
C ILE A 37 -3.75 6.49 6.84
N LEU A 38 -3.23 6.51 5.61
CA LEU A 38 -3.42 5.41 4.66
C LEU A 38 -2.76 4.12 5.16
N PHE A 39 -1.53 4.19 5.70
CA PHE A 39 -0.87 3.03 6.28
C PHE A 39 -1.63 2.45 7.47
N GLU A 40 -2.13 3.30 8.36
CA GLU A 40 -2.95 2.89 9.50
C GLU A 40 -4.26 2.24 9.03
N THR A 41 -4.97 2.90 8.11
CA THR A 41 -6.30 2.49 7.66
C THR A 41 -6.22 1.17 6.90
N TYR A 42 -5.24 1.00 6.01
CA TYR A 42 -5.17 -0.19 5.15
C TYR A 42 -4.56 -1.41 5.85
N ARG A 43 -4.06 -1.24 7.08
CA ARG A 43 -3.57 -2.36 7.88
C ARG A 43 -4.69 -3.39 8.09
N GLY A 44 -4.37 -4.66 7.87
CA GLY A 44 -5.35 -5.76 7.94
C GLY A 44 -6.28 -5.87 6.73
N HIS A 45 -6.31 -4.88 5.85
CA HIS A 45 -7.17 -4.82 4.66
C HIS A 45 -6.35 -4.81 3.37
N TRP A 46 -5.15 -5.38 3.37
CA TRP A 46 -4.28 -5.46 2.20
C TRP A 46 -3.99 -6.91 1.86
N HIS A 47 -4.48 -7.37 0.71
CA HIS A 47 -4.47 -8.78 0.35
C HIS A 47 -3.78 -8.97 -1.01
N PRO A 48 -2.44 -9.10 -1.06
CA PRO A 48 -1.74 -9.30 -2.32
C PRO A 48 -2.21 -10.53 -3.10
N GLY A 49 -2.59 -11.63 -2.44
CA GLY A 49 -3.14 -12.81 -3.14
C GLY A 49 -4.54 -12.61 -3.74
N CYS A 50 -5.26 -11.55 -3.38
CA CYS A 50 -6.56 -11.21 -3.94
C CYS A 50 -6.76 -9.68 -3.89
N PRO A 51 -6.19 -8.93 -4.85
CA PRO A 51 -6.12 -7.46 -4.77
C PRO A 51 -7.48 -6.78 -4.63
N SER A 52 -8.51 -7.33 -5.26
CA SER A 52 -9.89 -6.83 -5.18
C SER A 52 -10.50 -6.96 -3.78
N LYS A 53 -10.03 -7.90 -2.95
CA LYS A 53 -10.52 -8.05 -1.57
C LYS A 53 -10.21 -6.78 -0.78
N GLY A 54 -11.25 -6.14 -0.26
CA GLY A 54 -11.14 -4.89 0.49
C GLY A 54 -10.96 -3.63 -0.36
N GLN A 55 -11.07 -3.70 -1.70
CA GLN A 55 -10.88 -2.53 -2.57
C GLN A 55 -11.83 -1.37 -2.23
N ALA A 56 -13.09 -1.67 -1.89
CA ALA A 56 -14.08 -0.63 -1.57
C ALA A 56 -13.74 0.09 -0.26
N PHE A 57 -13.14 -0.63 0.69
CA PHE A 57 -12.66 -0.06 1.96
C PHE A 57 -11.43 0.82 1.76
N ARG A 58 -10.53 0.47 0.83
CA ARG A 58 -9.34 1.25 0.49
C ARG A 58 -9.61 2.33 -0.57
N CYS A 59 -10.83 2.46 -1.06
CA CYS A 59 -11.18 3.42 -2.08
C CYS A 59 -11.25 4.82 -1.45
N ILE A 60 -10.54 5.79 -2.03
CA ILE A 60 -10.69 7.20 -1.67
C ILE A 60 -11.68 7.82 -2.66
N ARG A 61 -12.81 8.33 -2.19
CA ARG A 61 -13.89 8.83 -3.05
C ARG A 61 -14.40 10.20 -2.64
N ILE A 62 -14.46 11.10 -3.63
CA ILE A 62 -15.13 12.40 -3.54
C ILE A 62 -16.27 12.39 -4.55
N ASN A 63 -17.45 12.83 -4.12
CA ASN A 63 -18.57 13.11 -5.01
C ASN A 63 -19.27 14.41 -4.57
N ASN A 64 -20.37 14.79 -5.24
CA ASN A 64 -21.09 16.02 -4.94
C ASN A 64 -21.73 16.07 -3.54
N GLN A 65 -21.87 14.93 -2.87
CA GLN A 65 -22.55 14.80 -1.57
C GLN A 65 -21.56 14.63 -0.42
N ASN A 66 -20.49 13.88 -0.65
CA ASN A 66 -19.60 13.39 0.40
C ASN A 66 -18.14 13.63 0.03
N LYS A 67 -17.37 14.02 1.04
CA LYS A 67 -15.91 14.02 1.04
C LYS A 67 -15.43 12.69 1.59
N ASP A 68 -14.23 12.29 1.19
CA ASP A 68 -13.64 11.08 1.73
C ASP A 68 -13.16 11.30 3.19
N PRO A 69 -13.55 10.44 4.15
CA PRO A 69 -13.15 10.58 5.55
C PRO A 69 -11.63 10.56 5.77
N ILE A 70 -10.85 9.85 4.93
CA ILE A 70 -9.39 9.82 5.02
C ILE A 70 -8.82 11.20 4.67
N LEU A 71 -9.34 11.83 3.62
CA LEU A 71 -8.92 13.16 3.20
C LEU A 71 -9.35 14.22 4.22
N GLU A 72 -10.55 14.11 4.79
CA GLU A 72 -11.00 14.99 5.86
C GLU A 72 -10.12 14.89 7.11
N ARG A 73 -9.77 13.66 7.52
CA ARG A 73 -8.84 13.43 8.63
C ARG A 73 -7.46 14.02 8.34
N ALA A 74 -6.92 13.82 7.13
CA ALA A 74 -5.63 14.38 6.72
C ALA A 74 -5.64 15.92 6.75
N CYS A 75 -6.72 16.54 6.30
CA CYS A 75 -6.95 17.99 6.42
C CYS A 75 -6.96 18.46 7.86
N ALA A 76 -7.73 17.81 8.73
CA ALA A 76 -7.84 18.16 10.14
C ALA A 76 -6.46 18.06 10.85
N GLU A 77 -5.74 16.95 10.65
CA GLU A 77 -4.44 16.74 11.28
C GLU A 77 -3.31 17.64 10.73
N SER A 78 -3.47 18.18 9.52
CA SER A 78 -2.52 19.10 8.90
C SER A 78 -2.87 20.58 9.09
N ASN A 79 -4.06 20.89 9.64
CA ASN A 79 -4.63 22.24 9.70
C ASN A 79 -4.80 22.88 8.31
N VAL A 80 -5.32 22.09 7.36
CA VAL A 80 -5.61 22.50 5.99
C VAL A 80 -7.12 22.47 5.77
N ASN A 81 -7.68 23.54 5.20
CA ASN A 81 -9.07 23.54 4.78
C ASN A 81 -9.25 22.63 3.56
N PHE A 82 -10.20 21.70 3.62
CA PHE A 82 -10.51 20.79 2.52
C PHE A 82 -10.79 21.52 1.20
N SER A 83 -11.47 22.66 1.24
CA SER A 83 -11.78 23.43 0.02
C SER A 83 -10.55 23.98 -0.69
N HIS A 84 -9.43 24.15 0.03
CA HIS A 84 -8.16 24.61 -0.53
C HIS A 84 -7.39 23.49 -1.23
N LEU A 85 -7.78 22.22 -1.05
CA LEU A 85 -7.17 21.10 -1.76
C LEU A 85 -7.43 21.15 -3.27
N GLY A 86 -8.51 21.80 -3.72
CA GLY A 86 -8.80 21.94 -5.15
C GLY A 86 -9.06 20.62 -5.89
N LEU A 87 -9.43 19.56 -5.17
CA LEU A 87 -9.68 18.25 -5.78
C LEU A 87 -10.94 18.30 -6.67
N PRO A 88 -11.01 17.46 -7.72
CA PRO A 88 -12.20 17.37 -8.57
C PRO A 88 -13.45 17.01 -7.76
N LYS A 89 -14.60 17.56 -8.16
CA LYS A 89 -15.91 17.30 -7.52
C LYS A 89 -16.29 15.83 -7.52
N GLU A 90 -15.85 15.08 -8.53
CA GLU A 90 -16.06 13.65 -8.66
C GLU A 90 -14.71 12.97 -8.94
N LEU A 91 -14.18 12.29 -7.92
CA LEU A 91 -12.90 11.60 -7.94
C LEU A 91 -13.07 10.24 -7.28
N THR A 92 -12.57 9.18 -7.90
CA THR A 92 -12.45 7.86 -7.28
C THR A 92 -11.04 7.35 -7.49
N LEU A 93 -10.33 7.07 -6.40
CA LEU A 93 -8.94 6.58 -6.41
C LEU A 93 -8.90 5.22 -5.71
N TRP A 94 -8.51 4.19 -6.45
CA TRP A 94 -8.30 2.84 -5.91
C TRP A 94 -6.82 2.64 -5.67
N VAL A 95 -6.49 2.23 -4.44
CA VAL A 95 -5.13 1.95 -3.99
C VAL A 95 -5.08 0.48 -3.61
N ASP A 96 -4.74 -0.35 -4.58
CA ASP A 96 -4.83 -1.81 -4.47
C ASP A 96 -3.43 -2.43 -4.56
N PRO A 97 -3.24 -3.67 -4.07
CA PRO A 97 -2.03 -4.40 -4.34
C PRO A 97 -1.70 -4.39 -5.84
N PHE A 98 -0.50 -3.92 -6.15
CA PHE A 98 0.08 -3.90 -7.49
C PHE A 98 -0.54 -2.93 -8.51
N GLU A 99 -1.55 -2.14 -8.14
CA GLU A 99 -2.14 -1.16 -9.05
C GLU A 99 -2.73 0.04 -8.28
N VAL A 100 -2.49 1.24 -8.81
CA VAL A 100 -3.17 2.46 -8.40
C VAL A 100 -3.86 3.03 -9.63
N CYS A 101 -5.18 3.19 -9.55
CA CYS A 101 -5.98 3.71 -10.65
C CYS A 101 -6.98 4.76 -10.18
N CYS A 102 -7.35 5.65 -11.08
CA CYS A 102 -8.19 6.81 -10.79
C CYS A 102 -9.28 6.96 -11.83
N ARG A 103 -10.40 7.54 -11.42
CA ARG A 103 -11.49 7.95 -12.30
C ARG A 103 -11.95 9.36 -11.91
N TYR A 104 -12.00 10.25 -12.89
CA TYR A 104 -12.65 11.55 -12.76
C TYR A 104 -14.08 11.46 -13.28
N GLY A 105 -15.08 11.87 -12.50
CA GLY A 105 -16.48 11.79 -12.94
C GLY A 105 -17.08 10.39 -12.87
N GLU A 106 -18.34 10.27 -12.44
CA GLU A 106 -18.98 8.96 -12.20
C GLU A 106 -19.20 8.13 -13.47
N LYS A 107 -19.25 8.77 -14.65
CA LYS A 107 -19.54 8.12 -15.94
C LYS A 107 -18.29 7.81 -16.77
N ASN A 108 -17.12 8.26 -16.36
CA ASN A 108 -15.91 8.07 -17.14
C ASN A 108 -15.24 6.72 -16.85
N HIS A 109 -14.37 6.29 -17.75
CA HIS A 109 -13.56 5.10 -17.53
C HIS A 109 -12.39 5.39 -16.58
N PRO A 110 -12.04 4.46 -15.69
CA PRO A 110 -10.83 4.58 -14.89
C PRO A 110 -9.57 4.51 -15.75
N PHE A 111 -8.50 5.14 -15.30
CA PHE A 111 -7.16 5.08 -15.88
C PHE A 111 -6.14 4.68 -14.81
N ILE A 112 -5.09 3.98 -15.24
CA ILE A 112 -4.02 3.52 -14.36
C ILE A 112 -3.05 4.69 -14.13
N ILE A 113 -2.74 4.97 -12.86
CA ILE A 113 -1.70 5.92 -12.45
C ILE A 113 -0.35 5.19 -12.38
N ALA A 114 -0.34 4.03 -11.74
CA ALA A 114 0.84 3.16 -11.67
C ALA A 114 0.42 1.68 -11.62
N SER A 115 1.24 0.84 -12.24
CA SER A 115 1.09 -0.61 -12.23
C SER A 115 2.41 -1.25 -11.85
N PHE A 116 2.34 -2.26 -11.00
CA PHE A 116 3.50 -2.96 -10.44
C PHE A 116 3.49 -4.45 -10.82
N LYS A 117 3.00 -4.78 -12.02
CA LYS A 117 2.78 -6.16 -12.49
C LYS A 117 3.99 -7.10 -12.33
N GLY A 118 5.22 -6.63 -12.49
CA GLY A 118 6.40 -7.48 -12.24
C GLY A 118 6.45 -8.06 -10.81
N ARG A 119 5.95 -7.32 -9.82
CA ARG A 119 5.84 -7.80 -8.43
C ARG A 119 4.68 -8.77 -8.23
N TRP A 120 3.62 -8.68 -9.03
CA TRP A 120 2.54 -9.66 -9.03
C TRP A 120 3.05 -11.03 -9.46
N GLU A 121 3.80 -11.07 -10.56
CA GLU A 121 4.38 -12.30 -11.11
C GLU A 121 5.35 -12.96 -10.11
N GLU A 122 6.25 -12.18 -9.51
CA GLU A 122 7.17 -12.68 -8.47
C GLU A 122 6.42 -13.19 -7.22
N TRP A 123 5.37 -12.48 -6.80
CA TRP A 123 4.52 -12.91 -5.70
C TRP A 123 3.81 -14.22 -6.00
N GLU A 124 3.22 -14.35 -7.18
CA GLU A 124 2.52 -15.56 -7.63
C GLU A 124 3.47 -16.76 -7.70
N LEU A 125 4.68 -16.57 -8.25
CA LEU A 125 5.73 -17.59 -8.26
C LEU A 125 6.12 -18.01 -6.83
N SER A 126 6.30 -17.05 -5.92
CA SER A 126 6.64 -17.32 -4.51
C SER A 126 5.55 -18.16 -3.81
N GLN A 127 4.28 -17.90 -4.13
CA GLN A 127 3.15 -18.67 -3.60
C GLN A 127 3.14 -20.11 -4.13
N GLN A 128 3.42 -20.31 -5.43
CA GLN A 128 3.54 -21.64 -6.01
C GLN A 128 4.68 -22.44 -5.39
N ILE A 129 5.84 -21.80 -5.18
CA ILE A 129 6.98 -22.43 -4.52
C ILE A 129 6.62 -22.84 -3.08
N SER A 130 6.01 -21.93 -2.30
CA SER A 130 5.58 -22.25 -0.92
C SER A 130 4.57 -23.39 -0.89
N TYR A 131 3.62 -23.42 -1.83
CA TYR A 131 2.64 -24.50 -1.93
C TYR A 131 3.32 -25.84 -2.20
N ALA A 132 4.24 -25.90 -3.16
CA ALA A 132 4.99 -27.12 -3.49
C ALA A 132 5.84 -27.62 -2.31
N VAL A 133 6.53 -26.71 -1.60
CA VAL A 133 7.32 -27.03 -0.40
C VAL A 133 6.44 -27.59 0.72
N ASN A 134 5.31 -26.95 1.00
CA ASN A 134 4.37 -27.42 2.02
C ASN A 134 3.78 -28.79 1.66
N LYS A 135 3.45 -29.00 0.38
CA LYS A 135 2.94 -30.28 -0.11
C LYS A 135 3.97 -31.41 0.06
N ALA A 136 5.21 -31.17 -0.34
CA ALA A 136 6.29 -32.13 -0.17
C ALA A 136 6.60 -32.43 1.31
N THR A 137 6.46 -31.44 2.21
CA THR A 137 6.67 -31.63 3.66
C THR A 137 5.56 -32.46 4.30
N LEU A 138 4.30 -32.28 3.89
CA LEU A 138 3.17 -33.08 4.36
C LEU A 138 3.27 -34.55 3.92
N ASP A 139 3.76 -34.78 2.71
CA ASP A 139 3.92 -36.12 2.15
C ASP A 139 5.06 -36.91 2.85
N TYR A 140 6.00 -36.23 3.53
CA TYR A 140 7.06 -36.87 4.34
C TYR A 140 6.61 -37.17 5.79
N SER A 141 5.81 -36.30 6.41
CA SER A 141 5.32 -36.48 7.79
C SER A 141 4.19 -37.51 7.95
N SER A 142 3.72 -38.09 6.84
CA SER A 142 2.66 -39.11 6.84
C SER A 142 3.19 -40.56 6.93
N GLY A 143 4.52 -40.73 7.02
CA GLY A 143 5.18 -42.03 6.98
C GLY A 143 6.16 -42.25 8.12
N THR A 144 5.70 -42.24 9.38
CA THR A 144 6.19 -43.13 10.47
C THR A 144 5.65 -42.69 11.84
N SER A 145 4.91 -43.57 12.50
CA SER A 145 4.77 -43.59 13.95
C SER A 145 4.28 -44.98 14.37
N SER A 146 5.24 -45.90 14.51
CA SER A 146 5.11 -47.11 15.34
C SER A 146 6.33 -47.17 16.26
N ASP A 147 6.03 -47.36 17.55
CA ASP A 147 6.84 -47.86 18.66
C ASP A 147 7.76 -46.92 19.48
N GLU A 148 7.34 -46.77 20.74
CA GLU A 148 8.02 -46.54 22.03
C GLU A 148 9.49 -46.05 22.09
N GLU A 149 9.69 -44.97 22.86
CA GLU A 149 10.58 -44.88 24.04
C GLU A 149 11.28 -43.51 24.20
N SER A 150 11.32 -43.09 25.46
CA SER A 150 11.79 -41.83 26.04
C SER A 150 13.21 -41.38 25.62
N CYS A 151 13.36 -40.09 25.28
CA CYS A 151 14.56 -39.32 25.65
C CYS A 151 14.33 -37.80 25.50
N SER A 152 14.36 -37.09 26.62
CA SER A 152 14.41 -35.64 26.78
C SER A 152 15.43 -34.96 25.84
N LYS A 153 14.98 -34.02 24.99
CA LYS A 153 15.87 -33.11 24.26
C LYS A 153 15.34 -31.66 24.31
N GLU A 154 16.18 -30.83 24.91
CA GLU A 154 16.12 -29.37 25.05
C GLU A 154 15.63 -28.62 23.79
N PRO A 155 14.86 -27.52 23.95
CA PRO A 155 14.51 -26.67 22.83
C PRO A 155 15.77 -26.02 22.25
N ARG A 156 16.13 -26.39 21.02
CA ARG A 156 17.25 -25.79 20.29
C ARG A 156 16.95 -24.31 20.01
N ILE A 157 17.86 -23.46 20.47
CA ILE A 157 17.86 -22.01 20.26
C ILE A 157 17.74 -21.71 18.75
N ILE A 158 16.69 -20.98 18.38
CA ILE A 158 16.49 -20.50 17.00
C ILE A 158 17.66 -19.55 16.67
N PRO A 159 18.41 -19.77 15.58
CA PRO A 159 19.46 -18.84 15.21
C PRO A 159 18.83 -17.47 14.93
N LYS A 160 19.31 -16.43 15.62
CA LYS A 160 18.97 -15.04 15.32
C LYS A 160 19.52 -14.70 13.94
N VAL A 161 18.70 -14.87 12.90
CA VAL A 161 19.03 -14.41 11.56
C VAL A 161 18.88 -12.89 11.55
N SER A 162 20.00 -12.19 11.63
CA SER A 162 20.06 -10.76 11.33
C SER A 162 19.87 -10.61 9.82
N ASN A 163 18.65 -10.22 9.41
CA ASN A 163 18.41 -9.80 8.02
C ASN A 163 18.72 -8.30 7.89
N PRO A 164 19.83 -7.91 7.23
CA PRO A 164 20.13 -6.50 6.97
C PRO A 164 19.12 -5.83 6.02
N LYS A 165 18.23 -6.61 5.36
CA LYS A 165 17.10 -6.11 4.56
C LYS A 165 15.77 -6.07 5.32
N SER A 166 15.79 -6.15 6.66
CA SER A 166 14.57 -6.03 7.48
C SER A 166 13.90 -4.67 7.26
N ILE A 167 12.71 -4.70 6.67
CA ILE A 167 11.90 -3.52 6.28
C ILE A 167 11.31 -2.75 7.49
N TYR A 168 11.64 -3.18 8.72
CA TYR A 168 11.21 -2.57 9.98
C TYR A 168 12.26 -1.65 10.63
N GLN A 169 13.35 -1.31 9.93
CA GLN A 169 14.20 -0.20 10.35
C GLN A 169 13.51 1.13 10.02
N VAL A 170 12.65 1.57 10.93
CA VAL A 170 11.99 2.88 10.89
C VAL A 170 13.04 3.94 11.19
N LYS A 171 13.62 4.54 10.14
CA LYS A 171 14.26 5.86 10.21
C LYS A 171 13.96 6.66 8.94
N PHE A 172 13.22 7.75 9.14
CA PHE A 172 13.26 8.99 8.37
C PHE A 172 13.25 8.88 6.82
N PHE A 173 12.08 8.68 6.22
CA PHE A 173 11.92 8.67 4.76
C PHE A 173 10.71 9.50 4.30
N CYS A 174 10.67 10.79 4.65
CA CYS A 174 9.62 11.69 4.14
C CYS A 174 10.08 12.57 2.97
N VAL A 175 11.39 12.75 2.75
CA VAL A 175 11.93 13.68 1.73
C VAL A 175 12.59 12.95 0.55
N LEU A 176 13.37 11.88 0.81
CA LEU A 176 14.08 11.14 -0.26
C LEU A 176 13.17 10.23 -1.09
N PHE A 177 12.02 9.82 -0.56
CA PHE A 177 11.13 8.89 -1.25
C PHE A 177 10.49 9.53 -2.49
N PHE A 178 10.08 10.81 -2.41
CA PHE A 178 9.55 11.56 -3.55
C PHE A 178 10.57 11.69 -4.71
N TYR A 179 11.87 11.77 -4.38
CA TYR A 179 12.93 11.82 -5.38
C TYR A 179 13.21 10.45 -6.04
N SER A 180 13.03 9.34 -5.32
CA SER A 180 13.33 7.99 -5.84
C SER A 180 12.21 7.41 -6.70
N ILE A 181 10.92 7.66 -6.38
CA ILE A 181 9.81 7.16 -7.23
C ILE A 181 9.90 7.74 -8.64
N SER A 182 10.43 8.96 -8.80
CA SER A 182 10.64 9.59 -10.11
C SER A 182 11.59 8.83 -11.04
N ARG A 183 12.36 7.84 -10.56
CA ARG A 183 13.31 7.06 -11.37
C ARG A 183 12.89 5.63 -11.71
N GLU A 184 11.99 5.01 -10.93
CA GLU A 184 11.63 3.60 -11.12
C GLU A 184 10.15 3.35 -11.50
N ALA A 185 9.26 4.33 -11.27
CA ALA A 185 7.86 4.18 -11.67
C ALA A 185 7.65 4.68 -13.11
N VAL A 186 7.19 3.79 -13.99
CA VAL A 186 6.61 4.18 -15.28
C VAL A 186 5.26 4.83 -14.99
N PHE A 187 5.27 6.14 -14.78
CA PHE A 187 4.06 6.91 -14.66
C PHE A 187 3.45 7.14 -16.04
N THR A 188 2.25 6.62 -16.26
CA THR A 188 1.49 6.91 -17.48
C THR A 188 0.49 8.01 -17.15
N PHE A 189 0.83 9.25 -17.46
CA PHE A 189 -0.08 10.38 -17.32
C PHE A 189 -0.76 10.63 -18.69
N LYS A 190 -2.09 10.53 -18.74
CA LYS A 190 -2.90 11.05 -19.84
C LYS A 190 -3.31 12.49 -19.55
#